data_AF-A9WB58-F1
#
_entry.id   AF-A9WB58-F1
#
_cell.length_a   1.000
_cell.length_b   1.000
_cell.length_c   1.000
_cell.angle_alpha   90.00
_cell.angle_beta   90.00
_cell.angle_gamma   90.00
#
_symmetry.space_group_name_H-M   'P 1'
#
loop_
_entity.id
_entity.type
_entity.pdbx_description
1 polymer ?
#
loop_
_entity_poly.entity_id
_entity_poly.type
_entity_poly.pdbx_seq_one_letter_code
_entity_poly.pdbx_strand_id
1 'polypeptide(L)'
;MDSASIIQALEQEWEQQTGFPARLRVGEFDEAGLERLLSLLSTIEQEGNVPLSWRMVALLWFIPLFMTWQRERLVEQGEDPYTFEEAFHRVLNKLENILGLP
;
A
#
# COMPACT_ATOMS: atom_id res chain seq x y z
N MET A 1 -10.53 -13.35 5.77
CA MET A 1 -11.22 -12.12 6.22
C MET A 1 -12.48 -11.98 5.38
N ASP A 2 -13.51 -11.30 5.87
CA ASP A 2 -14.60 -10.93 4.98
C ASP A 2 -14.24 -9.63 4.23
N SER A 3 -14.98 -9.31 3.16
CA SER A 3 -14.69 -8.11 2.36
C SER A 3 -14.74 -6.82 3.18
N ALA A 4 -15.61 -6.75 4.19
CA ALA A 4 -15.76 -5.57 5.05
C ALA A 4 -14.53 -5.34 5.94
N SER A 5 -14.00 -6.40 6.56
CA SER A 5 -12.79 -6.33 7.39
C SER A 5 -11.55 -5.99 6.56
N ILE A 6 -11.46 -6.46 5.30
CA ILE A 6 -10.35 -6.06 4.40
C ILE A 6 -10.43 -4.58 4.06
N ILE A 7 -11.62 -4.08 3.71
CA ILE A 7 -11.81 -2.65 3.42
C ILE A 7 -11.42 -1.81 4.62
N GLN A 8 -11.88 -2.18 5.82
CA GLN A 8 -11.56 -1.47 7.05
C GLN A 8 -10.05 -1.47 7.32
N ALA A 9 -9.36 -2.60 7.13
CA ALA A 9 -7.91 -2.68 7.31
C ALA A 9 -7.16 -1.81 6.30
N LEU A 10 -7.60 -1.79 5.03
CA LEU A 10 -7.04 -0.91 4.02
C LEU A 10 -7.27 0.57 4.36
N GLU A 11 -8.48 0.96 4.79
CA GLU A 11 -8.81 2.33 5.20
C GLU A 11 -7.96 2.80 6.39
N GLN A 12 -7.67 1.91 7.35
CA GLN A 12 -6.80 2.23 8.49
C GLN A 12 -5.38 2.63 8.08
N GLU A 13 -4.83 2.03 7.01
CA GLU A 13 -3.52 2.43 6.46
C GLU A 13 -3.53 3.88 5.92
N TRP A 14 -4.68 4.40 5.52
CA TRP A 14 -4.82 5.77 4.99
C TRP A 14 -5.07 6.84 6.06
N GLU A 15 -5.77 6.46 7.13
CA GLU A 15 -6.34 7.38 8.12
C GLU A 15 -5.50 7.52 9.39
N GLN A 16 -4.89 6.43 9.87
CA GLN A 16 -4.16 6.47 11.13
C GLN A 16 -2.79 7.12 10.94
N GLN A 17 -2.33 7.89 11.93
CA GLN A 17 -0.98 8.47 11.91
C GLN A 17 0.13 7.41 11.77
N THR A 18 -0.17 6.16 12.11
CA THR A 18 0.71 4.99 12.00
C THR A 18 0.61 4.27 10.66
N GLY A 19 -0.36 4.60 9.81
CA GLY A 19 -0.57 3.99 8.50
C GLY A 19 0.55 4.35 7.52
N PHE A 20 1.02 3.39 6.71
CA PHE A 20 2.16 3.65 5.81
C PHE A 20 1.88 4.79 4.81
N PRO A 21 0.75 4.78 4.05
CA PRO A 21 0.35 5.92 3.24
C PRO A 21 0.25 7.25 4.02
N ALA A 22 -0.18 7.21 5.29
CA ALA A 22 -0.29 8.41 6.11
C ALA A 22 1.09 8.99 6.49
N ARG A 23 2.07 8.13 6.82
CA ARG A 23 3.47 8.52 7.08
C ARG A 23 4.14 9.07 5.81
N LEU A 24 3.94 8.41 4.67
CA LEU A 24 4.43 8.89 3.38
C LEU A 24 3.90 10.30 3.03
N ARG A 25 2.64 10.60 3.37
CA ARG A 25 2.02 11.91 3.13
C ARG A 25 2.75 13.06 3.82
N VAL A 26 3.37 12.80 4.96
CA VAL A 26 4.14 13.79 5.73
C VAL A 26 5.65 13.75 5.42
N GLY A 27 6.05 12.91 4.46
CA GLY A 27 7.44 12.76 4.00
C GLY A 27 8.27 11.82 4.85
N GLU A 28 7.65 10.99 5.70
CA GLU A 28 8.37 10.03 6.53
C GLU A 28 8.27 8.62 5.94
N PHE A 29 9.40 7.99 5.68
CA PHE A 29 9.44 6.60 5.25
C PHE A 29 9.38 5.67 6.48
N ASP A 30 8.25 4.98 6.66
CA ASP A 30 8.02 4.04 7.76
C ASP A 30 8.15 2.58 7.30
N GLU A 31 9.34 2.00 7.45
CA GLU A 31 9.63 0.60 7.10
C GLU A 31 8.70 -0.39 7.82
N ALA A 32 8.38 -0.14 9.09
CA ALA A 32 7.48 -1.01 9.84
C ALA A 32 6.03 -0.92 9.30
N GLY A 33 5.63 0.27 8.87
CA GLY A 33 4.38 0.49 8.15
C GLY A 33 4.34 -0.24 6.82
N LEU A 34 5.42 -0.21 6.04
CA LEU A 34 5.54 -0.93 4.77
C LEU A 34 5.34 -2.43 4.96
N GLU A 35 6.04 -3.05 5.92
CA GLU A 35 5.90 -4.48 6.18
C GLU A 35 4.48 -4.87 6.61
N ARG A 36 3.83 -4.01 7.41
CA ARG A 36 2.43 -4.21 7.80
C ARG A 36 1.49 -4.16 6.59
N LEU A 37 1.69 -3.19 5.69
CA LEU A 37 0.92 -3.10 4.45
C LEU A 37 1.16 -4.33 3.57
N LEU A 38 2.41 -4.76 3.37
CA LEU A 38 2.74 -5.94 2.57
C LEU A 38 2.16 -7.24 3.14
N SER A 39 2.10 -7.36 4.48
CA SER A 39 1.43 -8.47 5.16
C SER A 39 -0.08 -8.48 4.91
N LEU A 40 -0.71 -7.30 4.95
CA LEU A 40 -2.13 -7.15 4.61
C LEU A 40 -2.38 -7.53 3.15
N LEU A 41 -1.59 -7.02 2.21
CA LEU A 41 -1.70 -7.37 0.78
C LEU A 41 -1.50 -8.87 0.55
N SER A 42 -0.54 -9.49 1.22
CA SER A 42 -0.31 -10.94 1.12
C SER A 42 -1.49 -11.76 1.65
N THR A 43 -2.18 -11.27 2.68
CA THR A 43 -3.41 -11.89 3.20
C THR A 43 -4.53 -11.83 2.15
N ILE A 44 -4.70 -10.67 1.49
CA ILE A 44 -5.69 -10.49 0.42
C ILE A 44 -5.38 -11.40 -0.77
N GLU A 45 -4.12 -11.49 -1.18
CA GLU A 45 -3.64 -12.35 -2.28
C GLU A 45 -3.95 -13.83 -2.02
N GLN A 46 -3.70 -14.32 -0.79
CA GLN A 46 -3.96 -15.71 -0.40
C GLN A 46 -5.44 -16.05 -0.33
N GLU A 47 -6.29 -15.05 -0.06
CA GLU A 47 -7.74 -15.19 -0.01
C GLU A 47 -8.43 -15.18 -1.39
N GLY A 48 -7.67 -15.39 -2.48
CA GLY A 48 -8.01 -15.23 -3.91
C GLY A 48 -9.31 -15.82 -4.48
N ASN A 49 -10.21 -16.35 -3.64
CA ASN A 49 -11.60 -16.66 -3.96
C ASN A 49 -12.60 -15.59 -3.48
N VAL A 50 -12.17 -14.54 -2.77
CA VAL A 50 -13.06 -13.44 -2.36
C VAL A 50 -13.27 -12.47 -3.53
N PRO A 51 -14.51 -12.23 -3.96
CA PRO A 51 -14.79 -11.22 -4.98
C PRO A 51 -14.30 -9.84 -4.52
N LEU A 52 -13.41 -9.22 -5.30
CA LEU A 52 -12.97 -7.86 -5.04
C LEU A 52 -14.13 -6.89 -5.32
N SER A 53 -14.58 -6.19 -4.28
CA SER A 53 -15.54 -5.11 -4.47
C SER A 53 -14.89 -3.92 -5.18
N TRP A 54 -15.70 -3.08 -5.83
CA TRP A 54 -15.23 -1.84 -6.46
C TRP A 54 -14.44 -0.95 -5.47
N ARG A 55 -14.84 -0.95 -4.19
CA ARG A 55 -14.21 -0.18 -3.12
C ARG A 55 -12.80 -0.70 -2.82
N MET A 56 -12.63 -2.03 -2.76
CA MET A 56 -11.32 -2.67 -2.56
C MET A 56 -10.40 -2.35 -3.73
N VAL A 57 -10.88 -2.53 -4.97
CA VAL A 57 -10.10 -2.21 -6.18
C VAL A 57 -9.63 -0.75 -6.15
N ALA A 58 -10.52 0.18 -5.81
CA ALA A 58 -10.18 1.60 -5.71
C ALA A 58 -9.11 1.88 -4.64
N LEU A 59 -9.21 1.27 -3.46
CA LEU A 59 -8.21 1.42 -2.39
C LEU A 59 -6.85 0.86 -2.79
N LEU A 60 -6.84 -0.36 -3.33
CA LEU A 60 -5.64 -1.07 -3.76
C LEU A 60 -4.90 -0.30 -4.86
N TRP A 61 -5.61 0.12 -5.90
CA TRP A 61 -5.00 0.87 -7.01
C TRP A 61 -4.54 2.28 -6.65
N PHE A 62 -5.13 2.87 -5.62
CA PHE A 62 -4.72 4.20 -5.20
C PHE A 62 -3.36 4.21 -4.50
N ILE A 63 -2.95 3.10 -3.87
CA ILE A 63 -1.66 2.99 -3.16
C ILE A 63 -0.46 3.33 -4.06
N PRO A 64 -0.22 2.63 -5.20
CA PRO A 64 0.99 2.86 -6.00
C PRO A 64 0.96 4.25 -6.63
N LEU A 65 -0.20 4.70 -7.11
CA LEU A 65 -0.38 6.06 -7.61
C LEU A 65 0.02 7.09 -6.55
N PHE A 66 -0.47 6.94 -5.32
CA PHE A 66 -0.14 7.84 -4.23
C PHE A 66 1.34 7.80 -3.86
N MET A 67 1.96 6.61 -3.84
CA MET A 67 3.41 6.47 -3.60
C MET A 67 4.20 7.30 -4.61
N THR A 68 3.89 7.21 -5.92
CA THR A 68 4.62 8.01 -6.93
C THR A 68 4.58 9.51 -6.66
N TRP A 69 3.47 10.03 -6.12
CA TRP A 69 3.34 11.44 -5.75
C TRP A 69 4.19 11.84 -4.55
N GLN A 70 4.54 10.90 -3.67
CA GLN A 70 5.36 11.20 -2.48
C GLN A 70 6.86 11.05 -2.75
N ARG A 71 7.26 10.45 -3.89
CA ARG A 71 8.66 10.23 -4.24
C ARG A 71 9.51 11.49 -4.14
N GLU A 72 9.10 12.57 -4.78
CA GLU A 72 9.86 13.83 -4.78
C GLU A 72 10.00 14.40 -3.37
N ARG A 73 8.94 14.34 -2.57
CA ARG A 73 8.92 14.84 -1.19
C ARG A 73 9.87 14.07 -0.27
N LEU A 74 9.95 12.75 -0.42
CA LEU A 74 10.87 11.92 0.37
C LEU A 74 12.32 12.27 0.07
N VAL A 75 12.65 12.44 -1.22
CA VAL A 75 13.99 12.85 -1.65
C VAL A 75 14.34 14.24 -1.09
N GLU A 76 13.39 15.19 -1.11
CA GLU A 76 13.57 16.52 -0.51
C GLU A 76 13.80 16.47 1.01
N GLN A 77 13.25 15.47 1.71
CA GLN A 77 13.46 15.25 3.15
C GLN A 77 14.73 14.45 3.48
N GLY A 78 15.49 14.03 2.47
CA GLY A 78 16.78 13.35 2.64
C GLY A 78 16.69 11.82 2.71
N GLU A 79 15.55 11.23 2.37
CA GLU A 79 15.40 9.78 2.25
C GLU A 79 16.13 9.23 1.02
N ASP A 80 16.61 7.99 1.10
CA ASP A 80 17.28 7.33 -0.02
C ASP A 80 16.25 6.99 -1.12
N PRO A 81 16.39 7.55 -2.34
CA PRO A 81 15.49 7.21 -3.44
C PRO A 81 15.50 5.72 -3.79
N TYR A 82 16.61 4.99 -3.56
CA TYR A 82 16.67 3.56 -3.86
C TYR A 82 15.77 2.73 -2.94
N THR A 83 15.74 3.05 -1.64
CA THR A 83 14.86 2.39 -0.66
C THR A 83 13.38 2.58 -1.00
N PHE A 84 13.02 3.80 -1.43
CA PHE A 84 11.66 4.08 -1.86
C PHE A 84 11.26 3.29 -3.12
N GLU A 85 12.13 3.23 -4.13
CA GLU A 85 11.86 2.48 -5.37
C GLU A 85 11.73 0.98 -5.11
N GLU A 86 12.54 0.41 -4.21
CA GLU A 86 12.40 -0.98 -3.80
C GLU A 86 11.03 -1.23 -3.14
N ALA A 87 10.63 -0.37 -2.20
CA ALA A 87 9.33 -0.46 -1.55
C ALA A 87 8.17 -0.33 -2.53
N PHE A 88 8.25 0.61 -3.48
CA PHE A 88 7.27 0.79 -4.55
C PHE A 88 7.10 -0.49 -5.38
N HIS A 89 8.20 -1.11 -5.83
CA HIS A 89 8.13 -2.36 -6.58
C HIS A 89 7.55 -3.52 -5.76
N ARG A 90 7.92 -3.64 -4.48
CA ARG A 90 7.36 -4.67 -3.59
C ARG A 90 5.84 -4.55 -3.46
N VAL A 91 5.33 -3.33 -3.30
CA VAL A 91 3.89 -3.05 -3.23
C VAL A 91 3.23 -3.30 -4.58
N LEU A 92 3.79 -2.79 -5.68
CA LEU A 92 3.24 -2.93 -7.02
C LEU A 92 3.06 -4.40 -7.41
N ASN A 93 4.10 -5.23 -7.22
CA ASN A 93 4.05 -6.66 -7.52
C ASN A 93 2.92 -7.37 -6.76
N LYS A 94 2.69 -7.01 -5.49
CA LYS A 94 1.59 -7.59 -4.69
C LYS A 94 0.23 -7.19 -5.24
N LEU A 95 0.08 -5.94 -5.67
CA LEU A 95 -1.17 -5.44 -6.23
C LEU A 95 -1.47 -6.07 -7.59
N GLU A 96 -0.47 -6.22 -8.45
CA GLU A 96 -0.60 -6.90 -9.74
C GLU A 96 -1.10 -8.33 -9.56
N ASN A 97 -0.54 -9.07 -8.59
CA ASN A 97 -1.01 -10.42 -8.24
C ASN A 97 -2.46 -10.43 -7.74
N ILE A 98 -2.83 -9.54 -6.82
CA ILE A 98 -4.20 -9.46 -6.28
C ILE A 98 -5.21 -9.14 -7.38
N LEU A 99 -4.84 -8.26 -8.32
CA LEU A 99 -5.72 -7.76 -9.36
C LEU A 99 -5.73 -8.64 -10.62
N GLY A 100 -4.89 -9.67 -10.67
CA GLY A 100 -4.79 -10.60 -11.81
C GLY A 100 -4.23 -9.94 -13.07
N LEU A 101 -3.30 -9.00 -12.90
CA LEU A 101 -2.61 -8.34 -14.01
C LEU A 101 -1.36 -9.14 -14.44
N PRO A 102 -0.99 -9.11 -15.73
CA PRO A 102 0.14 -9.85 -16.26
C PRO A 102 1.50 -9.31 -15.83
#